data_AF-A0A2T5I0R2-F1
#
_entry.id   AF-A0A2T5I0R2-F1
#
_cell.length_a   1.000
_cell.length_b   1.000
_cell.length_c   1.000
_cell.angle_alpha   90.00
_cell.angle_beta   90.00
_cell.angle_gamma   90.00
#
_symmetry.space_group_name_H-M   'P 1'
#
loop_
_entity.id
_entity.type
_entity.pdbx_description
1 polymer ?
#
loop_
_entity_poly.entity_id
_entity_poly.type
_entity_poly.pdbx_seq_one_letter_code
_entity_poly.pdbx_strand_id
1 'polypeptide(L)'
;METNQRKLFDLNLTEEQEQIILKNIKEFRGVGTTLESALGALIMGQYFGWRVLKILHNPLTYRRYEKILGLNFQDVCPETTGYSETKSVGYAITQKLGSFWAVVMGKRKVADKGLIEDQAEVERHVAKHIAGNDGEEKK
;
A
#
# COMPACT_ATOMS: atom_id res chain seq x y z
N MET A 1 -3.50 39.51 1.40
CA MET A 1 -4.13 38.17 1.27
C MET A 1 -3.02 37.16 1.16
N GLU A 2 -2.69 36.45 2.23
CA GLU A 2 -1.79 35.30 2.12
C GLU A 2 -2.47 34.24 1.26
N THR A 3 -1.86 33.96 0.12
CA THR A 3 -2.28 32.84 -0.72
C THR A 3 -1.94 31.57 0.07
N ASN A 4 -2.95 30.94 0.66
CA ASN A 4 -2.80 29.62 1.26
C ASN A 4 -2.59 28.61 0.11
N GLN A 5 -1.39 28.62 -0.47
CA GLN A 5 -0.95 27.66 -1.47
C GLN A 5 -0.74 26.33 -0.74
N ARG A 6 -1.81 25.54 -0.61
CA ARG A 6 -1.68 24.13 -0.27
C ARG A 6 -0.89 23.47 -1.41
N LYS A 7 0.33 23.03 -1.13
CA LYS A 7 1.07 22.15 -2.04
C LYS A 7 0.26 20.86 -2.18
N LEU A 8 0.04 20.42 -3.41
CA LEU A 8 -0.68 19.16 -3.67
C LEU A 8 0.06 17.96 -3.07
N PHE A 9 1.38 18.06 -2.97
CA PHE A 9 2.27 17.05 -2.39
C PHE A 9 3.18 17.72 -1.36
N ASP A 10 2.74 17.76 -0.11
CA ASP A 10 3.60 18.06 1.03
C ASP A 10 4.06 16.72 1.61
N LEU A 11 5.01 16.08 0.93
CA LEU A 11 5.50 14.75 1.32
C LEU A 11 6.41 14.89 2.53
N ASN A 12 6.28 14.00 3.51
CA ASN A 12 7.13 14.00 4.70
C ASN A 12 8.49 13.36 4.39
N LEU A 13 9.31 14.08 3.63
CA LEU A 13 10.67 13.68 3.23
C LEU A 13 11.69 14.66 3.80
N THR A 14 12.87 14.14 4.13
CA THR A 14 14.02 15.00 4.42
C THR A 14 14.61 15.54 3.11
N GLU A 15 15.33 16.66 3.20
CA GLU A 15 16.05 17.20 2.02
C GLU A 15 16.97 16.17 1.38
N GLU A 16 17.66 15.36 2.19
CA GLU A 16 18.53 14.28 1.69
C GLU A 16 17.74 13.23 0.89
N GLN A 17 16.58 12.80 1.40
CA GLN A 17 15.72 11.85 0.69
C GLN A 17 15.21 12.42 -0.63
N GLU A 18 14.81 13.70 -0.64
CA GLU A 18 14.40 14.39 -1.86
C GLU A 18 15.53 14.44 -2.89
N GLN A 19 16.76 14.78 -2.47
CA GLN A 19 17.92 14.80 -3.38
C GLN A 19 18.24 13.41 -3.94
N ILE A 20 18.13 12.35 -3.12
CA ILE A 20 18.30 10.97 -3.58
C ILE A 20 17.26 10.65 -4.67
N ILE A 21 15.99 10.98 -4.44
CA ILE A 21 14.92 10.73 -5.42
C ILE A 21 15.19 11.49 -6.72
N LEU A 22 15.50 12.80 -6.64
CA LEU A 22 15.77 13.64 -7.81
C LEU A 22 16.96 13.14 -8.63
N LYS A 23 18.03 12.72 -7.96
CA LYS A 23 19.19 12.11 -8.61
C LYS A 23 18.79 10.83 -9.35
N ASN A 24 18.06 9.93 -8.69
CA ASN A 24 17.63 8.67 -9.31
C ASN A 24 16.66 8.89 -10.49
N ILE A 25 15.75 9.87 -10.41
CA ILE A 25 14.89 10.26 -11.53
C ILE A 25 15.73 10.70 -12.73
N LYS A 26 16.72 11.56 -12.51
CA LYS A 26 17.59 12.09 -13.58
C LYS A 26 18.44 10.99 -14.24
N GLU A 27 18.87 10.01 -13.46
CA GLU A 27 19.72 8.91 -13.93
C GLU A 27 18.92 7.69 -14.43
N PHE A 28 17.61 7.64 -14.19
CA PHE A 28 16.76 6.50 -14.51
C PHE A 28 16.80 6.15 -15.99
N ARG A 29 17.07 4.86 -16.28
CA ARG A 29 16.97 4.27 -17.62
C ARG A 29 16.06 3.05 -17.54
N GLY A 30 14.93 3.10 -18.24
CA GLY A 30 13.95 2.03 -18.24
C GLY A 30 12.61 2.49 -18.81
N VAL A 31 11.57 1.69 -18.57
CA VAL A 31 10.21 1.98 -19.01
C VAL A 31 9.63 3.12 -18.16
N GLY A 32 9.24 4.24 -18.79
CA GLY A 32 8.74 5.43 -18.10
C GLY A 32 7.53 5.18 -17.19
N THR A 33 6.61 4.31 -17.59
CA THR A 33 5.45 3.92 -16.77
C THR A 33 5.83 3.24 -15.45
N THR A 34 7.02 2.62 -15.39
CA THR A 34 7.54 2.05 -14.14
C THR A 34 8.01 3.14 -13.19
N LEU A 35 8.65 4.20 -13.71
CA LEU A 35 9.05 5.36 -12.89
C LEU A 35 7.82 6.12 -12.38
N GLU A 36 6.84 6.36 -13.25
CA GLU A 36 5.55 6.94 -12.89
C GLU A 36 4.88 6.13 -11.76
N SER A 37 4.83 4.81 -11.89
CA SER A 37 4.25 3.94 -10.87
C SER A 37 5.03 3.97 -9.55
N ALA A 38 6.36 4.07 -9.61
CA ALA A 38 7.19 4.17 -8.40
C ALA A 38 6.94 5.50 -7.66
N LEU A 39 6.90 6.62 -8.37
CA LEU A 39 6.58 7.93 -7.82
C LEU A 39 5.15 7.97 -7.25
N GLY A 40 4.19 7.39 -7.99
CA GLY A 40 2.83 7.21 -7.50
C GLY A 40 2.76 6.37 -6.22
N ALA A 41 3.56 5.30 -6.12
CA ALA A 41 3.64 4.48 -4.92
C ALA A 41 4.20 5.27 -3.73
N LEU A 42 5.19 6.15 -3.92
CA LEU A 42 5.69 7.03 -2.86
C LEU A 42 4.59 7.95 -2.33
N ILE A 43 3.86 8.63 -3.23
CA ILE A 43 2.75 9.52 -2.87
C ILE A 43 1.67 8.73 -2.13
N MET A 44 1.25 7.58 -2.67
CA MET A 44 0.27 6.72 -2.02
C MET A 44 0.74 6.23 -0.64
N GLY A 45 2.03 5.94 -0.48
CA GLY A 45 2.64 5.57 0.79
C GLY A 45 2.56 6.68 1.84
N GLN A 46 2.74 7.94 1.45
CA GLN A 46 2.59 9.07 2.37
C GLN A 46 1.15 9.21 2.88
N TYR A 47 0.17 9.02 1.99
CA TYR A 47 -1.24 9.15 2.35
C TYR A 47 -1.85 7.92 3.01
N PHE A 48 -1.44 6.70 2.64
CA PHE A 48 -2.04 5.43 3.07
C PHE A 48 -1.10 4.52 3.85
N GLY A 49 0.15 4.91 4.05
CA GLY A 49 1.15 4.11 4.75
C GLY A 49 1.70 2.92 3.94
N TRP A 50 2.88 2.44 4.34
CA TRP A 50 3.58 1.37 3.63
C TRP A 50 2.86 0.02 3.71
N ARG A 51 2.01 -0.22 4.72
CA ARG A 51 1.23 -1.46 4.81
C ARG A 51 0.26 -1.60 3.64
N VAL A 52 -0.39 -0.50 3.26
CA VAL A 52 -1.29 -0.50 2.09
C VAL A 52 -0.50 -0.73 0.81
N LEU A 53 0.69 -0.16 0.66
CA LEU A 53 1.55 -0.44 -0.49
C LEU A 53 1.89 -1.92 -0.65
N LYS A 54 2.16 -2.64 0.44
CA LYS A 54 2.41 -4.09 0.42
C LYS A 54 1.16 -4.93 0.10
N ILE A 55 -0.04 -4.38 0.26
CA ILE A 55 -1.29 -5.01 -0.18
C ILE A 55 -1.49 -4.76 -1.68
N LEU A 56 -1.21 -3.54 -2.16
CA LEU A 56 -1.40 -3.13 -3.56
C LEU A 56 -0.40 -3.77 -4.52
N HIS A 57 0.84 -3.95 -4.07
CA HIS A 57 1.93 -4.41 -4.91
C HIS A 57 2.47 -5.75 -4.42
N ASN A 58 2.75 -6.65 -5.36
CA ASN A 58 3.50 -7.85 -5.05
C ASN A 58 4.92 -7.48 -4.55
N PRO A 59 5.60 -8.37 -3.81
CA PRO A 59 6.90 -8.05 -3.22
C PRO A 59 7.98 -7.64 -4.23
N LEU A 60 7.99 -8.22 -5.44
CA LEU A 60 8.97 -7.90 -6.47
C LEU A 60 8.77 -6.47 -7.00
N THR A 61 7.54 -6.09 -7.31
CA THR A 61 7.18 -4.74 -7.76
C THR A 61 7.48 -3.71 -6.68
N TYR A 62 7.11 -3.99 -5.43
CA TYR A 62 7.39 -3.11 -4.28
C TYR A 62 8.89 -2.83 -4.15
N ARG A 63 9.73 -3.88 -4.16
CA ARG A 63 11.20 -3.74 -4.10
C ARG A 63 11.78 -3.04 -5.33
N ARG A 64 11.19 -3.25 -6.50
CA ARG A 64 11.61 -2.56 -7.73
C ARG A 64 11.39 -1.06 -7.61
N TYR A 65 10.25 -0.61 -7.06
CA TYR A 65 9.98 0.81 -6.86
C TYR A 65 10.93 1.44 -5.85
N GLU A 66 11.18 0.78 -4.71
CA GLU A 66 12.20 1.20 -3.74
C GLU A 66 13.57 1.38 -4.40
N LYS A 67 14.00 0.41 -5.23
CA LYS A 67 15.27 0.49 -5.97
C LYS A 67 15.30 1.64 -6.98
N ILE A 68 14.19 1.92 -7.66
CA ILE A 68 14.09 3.01 -8.63
C ILE A 68 14.24 4.36 -7.94
N LEU A 69 13.65 4.53 -6.75
CA LEU A 69 13.69 5.80 -6.02
C LEU A 69 14.92 5.95 -5.13
N GLY A 70 15.62 4.85 -4.85
CA GLY A 70 16.80 4.84 -3.98
C GLY A 70 16.46 4.93 -2.49
N LEU A 71 15.27 4.49 -2.08
CA LEU A 71 14.78 4.57 -0.70
C LEU A 71 13.98 3.33 -0.31
N ASN A 72 13.71 3.20 0.98
CA ASN A 72 12.84 2.17 1.54
C ASN A 72 11.55 2.84 2.04
N PHE A 73 10.40 2.38 1.57
CA PHE A 73 9.12 3.00 1.92
C PHE A 73 8.81 2.88 3.41
N GLN A 74 9.32 1.87 4.11
CA GLN A 74 9.12 1.75 5.57
C GLN A 74 9.85 2.84 6.36
N ASP A 75 10.89 3.42 5.78
CA ASP A 75 11.72 4.45 6.44
C ASP A 75 11.16 5.86 6.17
N VAL A 76 10.40 6.03 5.09
CA VAL A 76 9.90 7.35 4.65
C VAL A 76 8.40 7.51 4.73
N CYS A 77 7.64 6.41 4.79
CA CYS A 77 6.17 6.44 4.89
C CYS A 77 5.71 5.94 6.27
N PRO A 78 4.60 6.47 6.81
CA PRO A 78 3.97 5.91 7.99
C PRO A 78 3.62 4.43 7.82
N GLU A 79 3.52 3.68 8.91
CA GLU A 79 3.02 2.30 8.84
C GLU A 79 1.57 2.25 8.34
N THR A 80 0.73 3.11 8.91
CA THR A 80 -0.66 3.35 8.53
C THR A 80 -0.98 4.82 8.73
N THR A 81 -2.13 5.23 8.19
CA THR A 81 -2.70 6.57 8.35
C THR A 81 -4.22 6.43 8.53
N GLY A 82 -4.90 7.53 8.86
CA GLY A 82 -6.36 7.56 8.87
C GLY A 82 -7.00 7.17 7.53
N TYR A 83 -6.30 7.37 6.39
CA TYR A 83 -6.79 6.90 5.08
C TYR A 83 -6.67 5.38 4.93
N SER A 84 -5.62 4.75 5.49
CA SER A 84 -5.55 3.28 5.51
C SER A 84 -6.76 2.69 6.21
N GLU A 85 -7.13 3.27 7.35
CA GLU A 85 -8.19 2.76 8.22
C GLU A 85 -9.59 3.02 7.66
N THR A 86 -9.79 4.16 6.99
CA THR A 86 -11.13 4.59 6.55
C THR A 86 -11.42 4.39 5.06
N LYS A 87 -10.38 4.20 4.22
CA LYS A 87 -10.52 4.14 2.76
C LYS A 87 -9.95 2.87 2.12
N SER A 88 -9.09 2.13 2.81
CA SER A 88 -8.50 0.90 2.25
C SER A 88 -9.27 -0.34 2.65
N VAL A 89 -10.13 -0.82 1.76
CA VAL A 89 -10.84 -2.12 1.89
C VAL A 89 -9.85 -3.27 2.11
N GLY A 90 -8.75 -3.28 1.35
CA GLY A 90 -7.70 -4.28 1.51
C GLY A 90 -7.10 -4.29 2.92
N TYR A 91 -6.87 -3.12 3.51
CA TYR A 91 -6.35 -3.01 4.87
C TYR A 91 -7.39 -3.46 5.91
N ALA A 92 -8.65 -3.06 5.75
CA ALA A 92 -9.75 -3.51 6.58
C ALA A 92 -9.90 -5.04 6.63
N ILE A 93 -9.73 -5.73 5.49
CA ILE A 93 -9.68 -7.19 5.44
C ILE A 93 -8.57 -7.75 6.32
N THR A 94 -7.36 -7.15 6.29
CA THR A 94 -6.24 -7.61 7.13
C THR A 94 -6.51 -7.46 8.61
N GLN A 95 -7.15 -6.36 9.00
CA GLN A 95 -7.58 -6.08 10.37
C GLN A 95 -8.58 -7.15 10.84
N LYS A 96 -9.60 -7.45 10.02
CA LYS A 96 -10.63 -8.43 10.37
C LYS A 96 -10.10 -9.86 10.47
N LEU A 97 -9.15 -10.23 9.60
CA LEU A 97 -8.51 -11.55 9.63
C LEU A 97 -7.48 -11.70 10.76
N GLY A 98 -7.11 -10.61 11.45
CA GLY A 98 -6.13 -10.62 12.53
C GLY A 98 -4.70 -10.98 12.10
N SER A 99 -4.41 -11.00 10.79
CA SER A 99 -3.09 -11.42 10.28
C SER A 99 -2.73 -10.73 8.96
N PHE A 100 -2.02 -9.62 9.07
CA PHE A 100 -1.56 -8.83 7.93
C PHE A 100 -0.61 -9.61 7.01
N TRP A 101 0.43 -10.23 7.56
CA TRP A 101 1.43 -10.95 6.76
C TRP A 101 0.84 -12.15 6.04
N ALA A 102 -0.16 -12.83 6.63
CA ALA A 102 -0.84 -13.93 5.95
C ALA A 102 -1.60 -13.45 4.70
N VAL A 103 -2.20 -12.26 4.74
CA VAL A 103 -2.89 -11.67 3.58
C VAL A 103 -1.90 -11.20 2.52
N VAL A 104 -0.86 -10.46 2.92
CA VAL A 104 0.18 -9.95 2.00
C VAL A 104 0.91 -11.11 1.29
N MET A 105 1.19 -12.20 2.00
CA MET A 105 1.82 -13.39 1.42
C MET A 105 0.83 -14.28 0.64
N GLY A 106 -0.45 -13.91 0.57
CA GLY A 106 -1.49 -14.68 -0.10
C GLY A 106 -1.81 -16.03 0.55
N LYS A 107 -1.39 -16.25 1.81
CA LYS A 107 -1.71 -17.45 2.61
C LYS A 107 -3.18 -17.47 3.04
N ARG A 108 -3.80 -16.31 3.19
CA ARG A 108 -5.25 -16.14 3.36
C ARG A 108 -5.80 -15.35 2.19
N LYS A 109 -6.58 -16.01 1.31
CA LYS A 109 -7.12 -15.41 0.10
C LYS A 109 -8.60 -15.05 0.32
N VAL A 110 -8.94 -13.78 0.27
CA VAL A 110 -10.35 -13.37 0.18
C VAL A 110 -10.78 -13.45 -1.28
N ALA A 111 -11.75 -14.31 -1.56
CA ALA A 111 -12.39 -14.39 -2.88
C ALA A 111 -13.07 -13.07 -3.23
N ASP A 112 -13.08 -12.72 -4.52
CA ASP A 112 -13.78 -11.54 -5.05
C ASP A 112 -13.41 -10.20 -4.37
N LYS A 113 -12.22 -10.10 -3.78
CA LYS A 113 -11.73 -8.91 -3.07
C LYS A 113 -11.73 -7.62 -3.90
N GLY A 114 -11.75 -7.72 -5.23
CA GLY A 114 -11.85 -6.59 -6.15
C GLY A 114 -13.28 -6.06 -6.36
N LEU A 115 -14.29 -6.79 -5.88
CA LEU A 115 -15.70 -6.42 -5.92
C LEU A 115 -16.21 -5.91 -4.56
N ILE A 116 -15.35 -5.86 -3.54
CA ILE A 116 -15.70 -5.34 -2.22
C ILE A 116 -15.55 -3.83 -2.25
N GLU A 117 -16.68 -3.12 -2.18
CA GLU A 117 -16.70 -1.67 -2.36
C GLU A 117 -16.66 -0.92 -1.03
N ASP A 118 -17.10 -1.54 0.06
CA ASP A 118 -17.19 -0.91 1.37
C ASP A 118 -16.84 -1.81 2.57
N GLN A 119 -16.80 -1.17 3.75
CA GLN A 119 -16.46 -1.82 5.02
C GLN A 119 -17.49 -2.86 5.47
N ALA A 120 -18.78 -2.65 5.20
CA ALA A 120 -19.84 -3.58 5.60
C ALA A 120 -19.77 -4.88 4.76
N GLU A 121 -19.36 -4.77 3.51
CA GLU A 121 -19.09 -5.91 2.63
C GLU A 121 -17.87 -6.72 3.06
N VAL A 122 -16.83 -6.07 3.60
CA VAL A 122 -15.68 -6.77 4.19
C VAL A 122 -16.14 -7.73 5.28
N GLU A 123 -17.01 -7.28 6.19
CA GLU A 123 -17.47 -8.12 7.30
C GLU A 123 -18.20 -9.37 6.81
N ARG A 124 -19.10 -9.20 5.83
CA ARG A 124 -19.89 -10.31 5.26
C ARG A 124 -19.01 -11.31 4.53
N HIS A 125 -18.05 -10.85 3.72
CA HIS A 125 -17.17 -11.72 2.94
C HIS A 125 -16.15 -12.44 3.81
N VAL A 126 -15.53 -11.72 4.75
CA VAL A 126 -14.52 -12.31 5.65
C VAL A 126 -15.17 -13.32 6.60
N ALA A 127 -16.36 -13.05 7.14
CA ALA A 127 -17.07 -13.99 8.00
C ALA A 127 -17.44 -15.29 7.26
N LYS A 128 -17.94 -15.19 6.02
CA LYS A 128 -18.21 -16.36 5.17
C LYS A 128 -16.94 -17.16 4.87
N HIS A 129 -15.82 -16.48 4.63
CA HIS A 129 -14.55 -17.13 4.30
C HIS A 129 -13.94 -17.86 5.51
N ILE A 130 -13.98 -17.26 6.71
CA ILE A 130 -13.54 -17.92 7.94
C ILE A 130 -14.39 -19.18 8.20
N ALA A 131 -15.72 -19.07 8.09
CA ALA A 131 -16.62 -20.20 8.31
C ALA A 131 -16.43 -21.35 7.30
N GLY A 132 -15.96 -21.07 6.08
CA GLY A 132 -15.65 -22.09 5.08
C GLY A 132 -14.33 -22.83 5.35
N ASN A 133 -13.29 -22.13 5.81
CA ASN A 133 -11.98 -22.72 6.09
C ASN A 133 -12.00 -23.62 7.34
N ASP A 134 -12.78 -23.29 8.36
CA ASP A 134 -12.92 -24.11 9.58
C ASP A 134 -13.61 -25.47 9.29
N GLY A 135 -14.25 -25.62 8.13
CA GLY A 135 -14.85 -26.87 7.65
C GLY A 135 -13.89 -27.80 6.90
N GLU A 136 -12.77 -27.29 6.38
CA GLU A 136 -11.81 -28.07 5.57
C GLU A 136 -10.61 -28.61 6.38
N GLU A 137 -10.38 -28.15 7.62
CA GLU A 137 -9.32 -28.70 8.49
C GLU A 137 -9.66 -30.05 9.15
N LYS A 138 -10.75 -30.71 8.74
CA LYS A 138 -11.06 -32.10 9.14
C LYS A 138 -11.11 -33.03 7.93
N LYS A 139 -9.96 -33.36 7.36
CA LYS A 139 -9.76 -34.62 6.61
C LYS A 139 -8.31 -35.02 6.52
#